data_AF-A0A8I6S550-F1
#
_entry.id   AF-A0A8I6S550-F1
#
_cell.length_a   1.000
_cell.length_b   1.000
_cell.length_c   1.000
_cell.angle_alpha   90.00
_cell.angle_beta   90.00
_cell.angle_gamma   90.00
#
_symmetry.space_group_name_H-M   'P 1'
#
loop_
_entity.id
_entity.type
_entity.pdbx_description
1 polymer ?
#
loop_
_entity_poly.entity_id
_entity_poly.type
_entity_poly.pdbx_seq_one_letter_code
_entity_poly.pdbx_strand_id
1 'polypeptide(L)'
;MKCYYEVLEVDEDASDEDIKKSYRRLALRWHPDKNLETADEAKEMFQLVQQAYDVLSDPQERSWYDRHKDSILKGGLGENYQDDSLNVYAYFTTSCYKGFNDDENGFYSVYNEVFKTIAAEDSEFCTDDVEIPEFGDSKSPYLEVVHLFYSHWQSYSTKKTFSWLDEYDIRQAPNRRVVRLMEKENKKIRDKARKERNEEVRALVNFVRKRDKRVQEYSKLLEQKSLENEKKANEMRKKQILEKNEKMKSYVESDWSKFTNVLDELEQIESQLTVEDEEEESLYCTACNKLFKTTKAFHNHEKSKKHQENSKLLMQNGDEDEDENDDDLLDGEEDLDDISISTEDEEIKTKKKKEKKKKAFMPELDNSDVDLSLEEIERQRNEKKTVEPVKKPAKVKKKDKEKKKAKEENPEEEVKKNLCVTCNEEFPSKNALFKHLKSSGHAVYLPEATDNKKSSKSKKK
;
A
#
# COMPACT_ATOMS: atom_id res chain seq x y z
N MET A 1 22.78 31.34 28.17
CA MET A 1 21.40 31.82 28.45
C MET A 1 20.96 31.11 29.73
N LYS A 2 20.30 31.77 30.69
CA LYS A 2 19.87 31.11 31.95
C LYS A 2 18.50 30.45 31.76
N CYS A 3 18.24 29.32 32.43
CA CYS A 3 16.94 28.64 32.36
C CYS A 3 15.86 29.52 33.00
N TYR A 4 14.66 29.59 32.43
CA TYR A 4 13.58 30.41 32.98
C TYR A 4 13.09 29.90 34.33
N TYR A 5 13.17 28.58 34.56
CA TYR A 5 12.91 27.97 35.87
C TYR A 5 13.97 28.41 36.91
N GLU A 6 15.25 28.45 36.53
CA GLU A 6 16.33 28.97 37.39
C GLU A 6 16.17 30.47 37.67
N VAL A 7 15.76 31.26 36.67
CA VAL A 7 15.52 32.71 36.82
C VAL A 7 14.39 32.99 37.80
N LEU A 8 13.34 32.15 37.80
CA LEU A 8 12.22 32.24 38.74
C LEU A 8 12.48 31.52 40.07
N GLU A 9 13.63 30.87 40.25
CA GLU A 9 13.97 30.08 41.44
C GLU A 9 12.88 29.03 41.77
N VAL A 10 12.39 28.31 40.75
CA VAL A 10 11.35 27.27 40.88
C VAL A 10 11.78 25.98 40.16
N ASP A 11 11.26 24.85 40.62
CA ASP A 11 11.48 23.55 39.98
C ASP A 11 10.74 23.44 38.65
N GLU A 12 11.19 22.52 37.77
CA GLU A 12 10.60 22.32 36.44
C GLU A 12 9.13 21.84 36.51
N ASP A 13 8.80 21.08 37.57
CA ASP A 13 7.45 20.58 37.86
C ASP A 13 6.59 21.56 38.67
N ALA A 14 7.04 22.81 38.83
CA ALA A 14 6.32 23.80 39.63
C ALA A 14 4.90 24.06 39.09
N SER A 15 3.95 24.21 40.01
CA SER A 15 2.57 24.56 39.67
C SER A 15 2.46 26.02 39.21
N ASP A 16 1.42 26.35 38.44
CA ASP A 16 1.18 27.72 37.98
C ASP A 16 1.04 28.71 39.15
N GLU A 17 0.53 28.23 40.30
CA GLU A 17 0.46 29.03 41.51
C GLU A 17 1.84 29.37 42.06
N ASP A 18 2.78 28.42 42.01
CA ASP A 18 4.13 28.58 42.55
C ASP A 18 4.98 29.48 41.65
N ILE A 19 4.83 29.36 40.33
CA ILE A 19 5.40 30.29 39.34
C ILE A 19 4.90 31.72 39.59
N LYS A 20 3.60 31.89 39.88
CA LYS A 20 3.02 33.20 40.19
C LYS A 20 3.42 33.74 41.56
N LYS A 21 3.66 32.88 42.54
CA LYS A 21 4.20 33.27 43.86
C LYS A 21 5.66 33.71 43.74
N SER A 22 6.49 32.95 43.02
CA SER A 22 7.91 33.26 42.83
C SER A 22 8.11 34.55 42.04
N TYR A 23 7.35 34.76 40.96
CA TYR A 23 7.35 36.00 40.19
C TYR A 23 7.05 37.23 41.07
N ARG A 24 5.99 37.18 41.89
CA ARG A 24 5.63 38.29 42.79
C ARG A 24 6.74 38.60 43.80
N ARG A 25 7.39 37.56 44.35
CA ARG A 25 8.52 37.68 45.28
C ARG A 25 9.73 38.33 44.61
N LEU A 26 10.10 37.85 43.42
CA LEU A 26 11.27 38.33 42.67
C LEU A 26 11.06 39.73 42.08
N ALA A 27 9.85 40.05 41.61
CA ALA A 27 9.48 41.37 41.11
C ALA A 27 9.59 42.45 42.20
N LEU A 28 9.20 42.13 43.44
CA LEU A 28 9.38 43.03 44.59
C LEU A 28 10.86 43.18 45.01
N ARG A 29 11.65 42.11 44.86
CA ARG A 29 13.08 42.10 45.19
C ARG A 29 13.91 42.91 44.21
N TRP A 30 13.58 42.83 42.92
CA TRP A 30 14.29 43.50 41.83
C TRP A 30 13.61 44.80 41.37
N HIS A 31 12.65 45.33 42.14
CA HIS A 31 11.98 46.57 41.78
C HIS A 31 12.97 47.76 41.78
N PRO A 32 12.99 48.59 40.72
CA PRO A 32 13.97 49.67 40.58
C PRO A 32 13.90 50.72 41.71
N ASP A 33 12.72 50.89 42.31
CA ASP A 33 12.48 51.83 43.43
C ASP A 33 13.11 51.35 44.77
N LYS A 34 13.40 50.05 44.92
CA LYS A 34 14.04 49.49 46.13
C LYS A 34 15.55 49.34 46.00
N ASN A 35 16.08 49.33 44.78
CA ASN A 35 17.49 49.11 44.48
C ASN A 35 18.07 50.35 43.76
N LEU A 36 18.05 51.49 44.43
CA LEU A 36 18.51 52.77 43.88
C LEU A 36 20.03 52.82 43.63
N GLU A 37 20.81 52.01 44.36
CA GLU A 37 22.28 51.94 44.22
C GLU A 37 22.75 50.98 43.11
N THR A 38 21.91 50.01 42.73
CA THR A 38 22.16 49.00 41.67
C THR A 38 21.00 48.98 40.67
N ALA A 39 20.57 50.17 40.25
CA ALA A 39 19.37 50.35 39.43
C ALA A 39 19.45 49.64 38.07
N ASP A 40 20.64 49.58 37.45
CA ASP A 40 20.85 48.95 36.15
C ASP A 40 20.76 47.41 36.23
N GLU A 41 21.44 46.80 37.20
CA GLU A 41 21.38 45.35 37.44
C GLU A 41 19.97 44.91 37.86
N ALA A 42 19.30 45.70 38.71
CA ALA A 42 17.94 45.42 39.12
C ALA A 42 16.96 45.49 37.94
N LYS A 43 17.16 46.41 37.01
CA LYS A 43 16.35 46.54 35.79
C LYS A 43 16.55 45.35 34.85
N GLU A 44 17.78 44.89 34.64
CA GLU A 44 18.06 43.71 33.81
C GLU A 44 17.45 42.44 34.42
N MET A 45 17.65 42.23 35.72
CA MET A 45 17.08 41.08 36.43
C MET A 45 15.54 41.13 36.46
N PHE A 46 14.95 42.30 36.65
CA PHE A 46 13.51 42.48 36.60
C PHE A 46 12.94 42.14 35.21
N GLN A 47 13.60 42.57 34.14
CA GLN A 47 13.21 42.23 32.77
C GLN A 47 13.32 40.73 32.50
N LEU A 48 14.39 40.07 32.97
CA LEU A 48 14.56 38.62 32.82
C LEU A 48 13.50 37.83 33.60
N VAL A 49 13.18 38.25 34.82
CA VAL A 49 12.13 37.65 35.66
C VAL A 49 10.76 37.82 35.00
N GLN A 50 10.50 38.98 34.37
CA GLN A 50 9.27 39.23 33.63
C GLN A 50 9.16 38.35 32.38
N GLN A 51 10.22 38.24 31.58
CA GLN A 51 10.26 37.37 30.40
C GLN A 51 10.09 35.89 30.77
N ALA A 52 10.71 35.44 31.86
CA ALA A 52 10.56 34.07 32.35
C ALA A 52 9.10 33.80 32.79
N TYR A 53 8.46 34.75 33.46
CA TYR A 53 7.06 34.62 33.87
C TYR A 53 6.10 34.63 32.67
N ASP A 54 6.29 35.52 31.69
CA ASP A 54 5.42 35.60 30.51
C ASP A 54 5.39 34.24 29.78
N VAL A 55 6.55 33.61 29.58
CA VAL A 55 6.68 32.31 28.90
C VAL A 55 6.19 31.14 29.75
N LEU A 56 6.48 31.13 31.06
CA LEU A 56 6.13 30.00 31.94
C LEU A 56 4.70 30.07 32.49
N SER A 57 4.03 31.22 32.42
CA SER A 57 2.66 31.39 32.93
C SER A 57 1.56 30.94 31.97
N ASP A 58 1.84 30.90 30.66
CA ASP A 58 0.91 30.34 29.66
C ASP A 58 1.22 28.85 29.44
N PRO A 59 0.27 27.92 29.64
CA PRO A 59 0.50 26.49 29.44
C PRO A 59 1.00 26.12 28.03
N GLN A 60 0.57 26.85 27.00
CA GLN A 60 0.97 26.60 25.62
C GLN A 60 2.40 27.09 25.35
N GLU A 61 2.77 28.25 25.88
CA GLU A 61 4.14 28.78 25.76
C GLU A 61 5.12 28.01 26.64
N ARG A 62 4.71 27.60 27.85
CA ARG A 62 5.46 26.71 28.73
C ARG A 62 5.74 25.38 28.05
N SER A 63 4.72 24.73 27.48
CA SER A 63 4.92 23.47 26.75
C SER A 63 5.84 23.64 25.53
N TRP A 64 5.79 24.79 24.85
CA TRP A 64 6.72 25.07 23.76
C TRP A 64 8.15 25.29 24.27
N TYR A 65 8.30 26.06 25.35
CA TYR A 65 9.58 26.30 26.01
C TYR A 65 10.17 24.98 26.49
N ASP A 66 9.44 24.13 27.21
CA ASP A 66 9.93 22.85 27.71
C ASP A 66 10.41 21.92 26.59
N ARG A 67 9.70 21.90 25.45
CA ARG A 67 10.12 21.12 24.26
C ARG A 67 11.36 21.66 23.58
N HIS A 68 11.69 22.94 23.76
CA HIS A 68 12.80 23.61 23.09
C HIS A 68 13.84 24.18 24.06
N LYS A 69 13.71 23.94 25.38
CA LYS A 69 14.54 24.57 26.41
C LYS A 69 15.99 24.19 26.21
N ASP A 70 16.26 22.93 25.87
CA ASP A 70 17.58 22.43 25.53
C ASP A 70 18.18 23.16 24.33
N SER A 71 17.37 23.45 23.31
CA SER A 71 17.80 24.23 22.14
C SER A 71 18.13 25.69 22.50
N ILE A 72 17.30 26.28 23.37
CA ILE A 72 17.40 27.68 23.78
C ILE A 72 18.57 27.89 24.75
N LEU A 73 18.79 26.93 25.66
CA LEU A 73 19.82 26.97 26.69
C LEU A 73 21.20 26.61 26.14
N LYS A 74 21.27 25.61 25.25
CA LYS A 74 22.52 25.18 24.61
C LYS A 74 23.00 26.15 23.52
N GLY A 75 22.15 27.10 23.10
CA GLY A 75 22.51 28.21 22.21
C GLY A 75 22.76 27.75 20.78
N GLY A 76 21.89 28.16 19.85
CA GLY A 76 22.26 28.17 18.43
C GLY A 76 23.57 28.94 18.25
N LEU A 77 24.52 28.32 17.54
CA LEU A 77 25.97 28.62 17.46
C LEU A 77 26.82 28.11 18.64
N GLY A 78 27.20 26.84 18.56
CA GLY A 78 28.39 26.33 19.23
C GLY A 78 29.09 25.30 18.35
N GLU A 79 30.21 25.68 17.73
CA GLU A 79 31.16 24.79 17.01
C GLU A 79 31.75 23.67 17.89
N ASN A 80 31.31 23.52 19.14
CA ASN A 80 31.90 22.68 20.18
C ASN A 80 30.95 21.62 20.76
N TYR A 81 29.73 21.43 20.21
CA TYR A 81 28.90 20.28 20.62
C TYR A 81 29.50 19.00 20.03
N GLN A 82 30.15 18.20 20.87
CA GLN A 82 30.52 16.84 20.51
C GLN A 82 29.31 15.95 20.73
N ASP A 83 28.86 15.31 19.65
CA ASP A 83 27.81 14.31 19.74
C ASP A 83 28.40 13.05 20.38
N ASP A 84 28.20 12.90 21.69
CA ASP A 84 28.61 11.72 22.47
C ASP A 84 27.75 10.47 22.17
N SER A 85 26.90 10.53 21.13
CA SER A 85 26.15 9.38 20.65
C SER A 85 27.06 8.21 20.32
N LEU A 86 26.63 7.00 20.68
CA LEU A 86 27.35 5.77 20.40
C LEU A 86 27.62 5.66 18.89
N ASN A 87 28.90 5.52 18.56
CA ASN A 87 29.33 5.24 17.19
C ASN A 87 29.01 3.79 16.82
N VAL A 88 27.86 3.63 16.16
CA VAL A 88 27.31 2.35 15.73
C VAL A 88 28.25 1.61 14.78
N TYR A 89 29.03 2.34 13.96
CA TYR A 89 29.92 1.75 12.94
C TYR A 89 31.01 0.84 13.52
N ALA A 90 31.46 1.09 14.75
CA ALA A 90 32.44 0.23 15.43
C ALA A 90 31.93 -1.22 15.56
N TYR A 91 30.60 -1.39 15.65
CA TYR A 91 29.93 -2.68 15.87
C TYR A 91 29.50 -3.40 14.59
N PHE A 92 29.82 -2.86 13.40
CA PHE A 92 29.64 -3.53 12.11
C PHE A 92 30.77 -4.51 11.77
N THR A 93 31.71 -4.72 12.69
CA THR A 93 32.85 -5.60 12.49
C THR A 93 32.66 -6.90 13.26
N THR A 94 33.07 -8.03 12.68
CA THR A 94 33.00 -9.34 13.38
C THR A 94 34.04 -9.45 14.50
N SER A 95 34.95 -8.48 14.60
CA SER A 95 35.95 -8.37 15.68
C SER A 95 35.39 -7.83 16.99
N CYS A 96 34.18 -7.25 17.00
CA CYS A 96 33.62 -6.68 18.23
C CYS A 96 33.09 -7.73 19.22
N TYR A 97 32.97 -9.00 18.83
CA TYR A 97 32.52 -10.09 19.69
C TYR A 97 33.36 -11.36 19.49
N LYS A 98 33.44 -12.19 20.53
CA LYS A 98 34.15 -13.48 20.53
C LYS A 98 33.15 -14.62 20.67
N GLY A 99 32.82 -15.24 19.55
CA GLY A 99 31.89 -16.37 19.52
C GLY A 99 30.43 -15.99 19.80
N PHE A 100 29.57 -17.00 19.86
CA PHE A 100 28.11 -16.86 20.01
C PHE A 100 27.66 -17.46 21.35
N ASN A 101 28.32 -17.04 22.42
CA ASN A 101 27.98 -17.41 23.77
C ASN A 101 27.47 -16.18 24.52
N ASP A 102 26.94 -16.38 25.72
CA ASP A 102 26.47 -15.34 26.64
C ASP A 102 27.61 -14.81 27.55
N ASP A 103 28.87 -15.05 27.18
CA ASP A 103 30.03 -14.53 27.89
C ASP A 103 30.08 -12.98 27.80
N GLU A 104 30.83 -12.30 28.66
CA GLU A 104 30.93 -10.82 28.68
C GLU A 104 31.34 -10.22 27.31
N ASN A 105 32.20 -10.93 26.57
CA ASN A 105 32.63 -10.55 25.22
C ASN A 105 31.91 -11.35 24.11
N GLY A 106 30.87 -12.08 24.46
CA GLY A 106 30.07 -12.88 23.54
C GLY A 106 29.14 -12.02 22.69
N PHE A 107 28.67 -12.58 21.57
CA PHE A 107 27.75 -11.90 20.66
C PHE A 107 26.54 -11.30 21.38
N TYR A 108 25.92 -12.05 22.29
CA TYR A 108 24.66 -11.64 22.91
C TYR A 108 24.86 -10.49 23.90
N SER A 109 25.88 -10.58 24.76
CA SER A 109 26.20 -9.54 25.75
C SER A 109 26.60 -8.21 25.10
N VAL A 110 27.51 -8.26 24.11
CA VAL A 110 27.99 -7.05 23.42
C VAL A 110 26.85 -6.32 22.73
N TYR A 111 26.01 -7.03 21.96
CA TYR A 111 24.90 -6.37 21.28
C TYR A 111 23.77 -5.95 22.23
N ASN A 112 23.54 -6.68 23.32
CA ASN A 112 22.58 -6.27 24.34
C ASN A 112 22.98 -4.93 24.97
N GLU A 113 24.26 -4.76 25.33
CA GLU A 113 24.78 -3.47 25.84
C GLU A 113 24.67 -2.35 24.81
N VAL A 114 24.99 -2.61 23.54
CA VAL A 114 24.84 -1.63 22.45
C VAL A 114 23.38 -1.17 22.31
N PHE A 115 22.42 -2.09 22.32
CA PHE A 115 21.01 -1.69 22.21
C PHE A 115 20.49 -1.01 23.48
N LYS A 116 20.98 -1.40 24.66
CA LYS A 116 20.68 -0.70 25.92
C LYS A 116 21.22 0.72 25.94
N THR A 117 22.44 0.95 25.44
CA THR A 117 23.01 2.30 25.35
C THR A 117 22.24 3.16 24.35
N ILE A 118 21.89 2.64 23.18
CA ILE A 118 21.04 3.36 22.21
C ILE A 118 19.65 3.67 22.80
N ALA A 119 19.06 2.72 23.53
CA ALA A 119 17.78 2.92 24.20
C ALA A 119 17.85 4.00 25.29
N ALA A 120 18.91 3.99 26.12
CA ALA A 120 19.13 5.00 27.15
C ALA A 120 19.31 6.41 26.54
N GLU A 121 20.07 6.52 25.45
CA GLU A 121 20.25 7.77 24.71
C GLU A 121 18.92 8.37 24.23
N ASP A 122 17.96 7.55 23.79
CA ASP A 122 16.66 8.04 23.35
C ASP A 122 15.68 8.24 24.52
N SER A 123 15.84 7.50 25.61
CA SER A 123 14.99 7.62 26.81
C SER A 123 15.06 9.01 27.43
N GLU A 124 16.21 9.68 27.38
CA GLU A 124 16.35 11.07 27.85
C GLU A 124 15.44 12.07 27.10
N PHE A 125 15.01 11.72 25.88
CA PHE A 125 14.18 12.57 25.03
C PHE A 125 12.74 12.05 24.88
N CYS A 126 12.39 10.93 25.54
CA CYS A 126 11.04 10.39 25.53
C CYS A 126 10.30 10.79 26.82
N THR A 127 9.10 11.36 26.69
CA THR A 127 8.22 11.69 27.83
C THR A 127 7.31 10.54 28.23
N ASP A 128 7.20 9.53 27.36
CA ASP A 128 6.33 8.37 27.54
C ASP A 128 7.18 7.17 27.97
N ASP A 129 6.73 6.46 29.01
CA ASP A 129 7.30 5.19 29.46
C ASP A 129 6.99 4.09 28.43
N VAL A 130 7.78 4.03 27.36
CA VAL A 130 7.67 2.98 26.34
C VAL A 130 8.54 1.80 26.78
N GLU A 131 7.93 0.66 27.05
CA GLU A 131 8.66 -0.59 27.30
C GLU A 131 9.42 -1.02 26.02
N ILE A 132 10.75 -1.02 26.09
CA ILE A 132 11.62 -1.43 24.99
C ILE A 132 11.88 -2.94 25.12
N PRO A 133 11.56 -3.76 24.10
CA PRO A 133 11.82 -5.19 24.16
C PRO A 133 13.31 -5.51 24.34
N GLU A 134 13.61 -6.48 25.19
CA GLU A 134 14.98 -6.92 25.45
C GLU A 134 15.54 -7.83 24.35
N PHE A 135 16.87 -7.85 24.20
CA PHE A 135 17.56 -8.67 23.20
C PHE A 135 17.57 -10.18 23.54
N GLY A 136 17.49 -10.51 24.83
CA GLY A 136 17.60 -11.87 25.37
C GLY A 136 18.98 -12.50 25.23
N ASP A 137 19.02 -13.81 25.46
CA ASP A 137 20.23 -14.64 25.53
C ASP A 137 20.28 -15.67 24.39
N SER A 138 21.36 -16.45 24.30
CA SER A 138 21.55 -17.50 23.29
C SER A 138 20.41 -18.52 23.21
N LYS A 139 19.67 -18.73 24.30
CA LYS A 139 18.58 -19.74 24.40
C LYS A 139 17.18 -19.15 24.33
N SER A 140 17.04 -17.83 24.17
CA SER A 140 15.73 -17.20 24.17
C SER A 140 14.88 -17.65 22.97
N PRO A 141 13.57 -17.90 23.17
CA PRO A 141 12.68 -18.36 22.11
C PRO A 141 12.50 -17.28 21.04
N TYR A 142 12.55 -17.71 19.76
CA TYR A 142 12.52 -16.77 18.64
C TYR A 142 11.20 -16.00 18.56
N LEU A 143 10.06 -16.68 18.67
CA LEU A 143 8.74 -16.06 18.45
C LEU A 143 8.37 -15.02 19.52
N GLU A 144 8.70 -15.30 20.78
CA GLU A 144 8.26 -14.49 21.91
C GLU A 144 9.20 -13.32 22.19
N VAL A 145 10.51 -13.55 22.12
CA VAL A 145 11.50 -12.53 22.53
C VAL A 145 12.18 -11.92 21.31
N VAL A 146 12.83 -12.75 20.51
CA VAL A 146 13.73 -12.29 19.43
C VAL A 146 12.98 -11.58 18.31
N HIS A 147 11.81 -12.10 17.92
CA HIS A 147 10.97 -11.50 16.89
C HIS A 147 10.42 -10.13 17.32
N LEU A 148 9.93 -10.01 18.54
CA LEU A 148 9.42 -8.73 19.08
C LEU A 148 10.52 -7.68 19.14
N PHE A 149 11.71 -8.08 19.63
CA PHE A 149 12.90 -7.25 19.61
C PHE A 149 13.19 -6.72 18.20
N TYR A 150 13.36 -7.62 17.23
CA TYR A 150 13.73 -7.21 15.87
C TYR A 150 12.63 -6.41 15.16
N SER A 151 11.35 -6.65 15.49
CA SER A 151 10.23 -5.86 14.97
C SER A 151 10.28 -4.40 15.46
N HIS A 152 10.52 -4.21 16.76
CA HIS A 152 10.68 -2.88 17.36
C HIS A 152 11.89 -2.15 16.77
N TRP A 153 13.05 -2.82 16.75
CA TRP A 153 14.31 -2.20 16.32
C TRP A 153 14.43 -2.01 14.79
N GLN A 154 13.72 -2.79 13.97
CA GLN A 154 13.63 -2.50 12.52
C GLN A 154 12.83 -1.24 12.21
N SER A 155 11.85 -0.93 13.06
CA SER A 155 11.03 0.28 12.97
C SER A 155 11.59 1.45 13.79
N TYR A 156 12.79 1.30 14.37
CA TYR A 156 13.45 2.27 15.24
C TYR A 156 13.41 3.69 14.69
N SER A 157 13.08 4.65 15.55
CA SER A 157 13.11 6.08 15.25
C SER A 157 13.66 6.83 16.45
N THR A 158 14.78 7.53 16.27
CA THR A 158 15.37 8.34 17.32
C THR A 158 14.40 9.41 17.83
N LYS A 159 14.42 9.62 19.15
CA LYS A 159 13.63 10.65 19.82
C LYS A 159 14.38 11.98 19.95
N LYS A 160 15.69 11.99 19.62
CA LYS A 160 16.54 13.18 19.61
C LYS A 160 15.96 14.27 18.71
N THR A 161 16.01 15.51 19.21
CA THR A 161 15.45 16.69 18.52
C THR A 161 16.38 17.26 17.45
N PHE A 162 17.69 17.01 17.56
CA PHE A 162 18.78 17.53 16.71
C PHE A 162 18.79 19.05 16.56
N SER A 163 18.22 19.78 17.53
CA SER A 163 18.08 21.23 17.45
C SER A 163 19.41 21.97 17.50
N TRP A 164 20.46 21.35 18.04
CA TRP A 164 21.82 21.89 18.04
C TRP A 164 22.47 21.95 16.65
N LEU A 165 21.91 21.23 15.67
CA LEU A 165 22.40 21.22 14.29
C LEU A 165 21.80 22.36 13.45
N ASP A 166 20.99 23.22 14.05
CA ASP A 166 20.37 24.37 13.38
C ASP A 166 21.46 25.39 12.96
N GLU A 167 21.63 25.54 11.64
CA GLU A 167 22.62 26.44 11.04
C GLU A 167 22.19 27.92 11.14
N TYR A 168 20.89 28.19 11.06
CA TYR A 168 20.35 29.55 11.05
C TYR A 168 19.64 29.88 12.37
N ASP A 169 20.02 30.99 13.01
CA ASP A 169 19.24 31.52 14.14
C ASP A 169 17.99 32.26 13.61
N ILE A 170 16.81 31.72 13.91
CA ILE A 170 15.51 32.27 13.50
C ILE A 170 15.28 33.69 14.06
N ARG A 171 15.93 34.04 15.18
CA ARG A 171 15.81 35.37 15.82
C ARG A 171 16.49 36.48 15.02
N GLN A 172 17.52 36.13 14.23
CA GLN A 172 18.26 37.07 13.40
C GLN A 172 17.58 37.36 12.06
N ALA A 173 16.43 36.73 11.80
CA ALA A 173 15.73 36.88 10.54
C ALA A 173 15.14 38.31 10.38
N PRO A 174 15.45 39.04 9.29
CA PRO A 174 15.01 40.42 9.10
C PRO A 174 13.51 40.56 8.85
N ASN A 175 12.82 39.49 8.44
CA ASN A 175 11.38 39.49 8.25
C ASN A 175 10.79 38.08 8.35
N ARG A 176 9.46 38.00 8.52
CA ARG A 176 8.70 36.74 8.64
C ARG A 176 8.90 35.78 7.46
N ARG A 177 9.18 36.28 6.26
CA ARG A 177 9.43 35.42 5.10
C ARG A 177 10.78 34.72 5.23
N VAL A 178 11.80 35.43 5.70
CA VAL A 178 13.13 34.87 5.95
C VAL A 178 13.10 33.92 7.15
N VAL A 179 12.34 34.23 8.21
CA VAL A 179 12.06 33.29 9.33
C VAL A 179 11.62 31.93 8.79
N ARG A 180 10.59 31.92 7.94
CA ARG A 180 10.07 30.67 7.36
C ARG A 180 11.08 29.93 6.48
N LEU A 181 11.98 30.65 5.81
CA LEU A 181 13.02 30.03 4.99
C LEU A 181 14.10 29.42 5.87
N MET A 182 14.54 30.14 6.91
CA MET A 182 15.50 29.67 7.91
C MET A 182 14.97 28.46 8.68
N GLU A 183 13.74 28.52 9.20
CA GLU A 183 13.06 27.38 9.84
C GLU A 183 12.95 26.17 8.92
N LYS A 184 12.65 26.39 7.64
CA LYS A 184 12.56 25.32 6.66
C LYS A 184 13.93 24.68 6.42
N GLU A 185 15.00 25.46 6.38
CA GLU A 185 16.35 24.95 6.18
C GLU A 185 16.84 24.20 7.42
N ASN A 186 16.69 24.77 8.61
CA ASN A 186 16.95 24.09 9.89
C ASN A 186 16.17 22.78 9.99
N LYS A 187 14.87 22.79 9.65
CA LYS A 187 14.06 21.56 9.62
C LYS A 187 14.66 20.50 8.68
N LYS A 188 15.13 20.88 7.48
CA LYS A 188 15.78 19.91 6.59
C LYS A 188 17.07 19.35 7.19
N ILE A 189 17.86 20.19 7.85
CA ILE A 189 19.10 19.77 8.50
C ILE A 189 18.80 18.76 9.61
N ARG A 190 17.81 19.05 10.47
CA ARG A 190 17.34 18.13 11.51
C ARG A 190 16.73 16.85 10.95
N ASP A 191 15.90 16.95 9.91
CA ASP A 191 15.28 15.80 9.25
C ASP A 191 16.35 14.89 8.61
N LYS A 192 17.40 15.49 8.04
CA LYS A 192 18.55 14.76 7.49
C LYS A 192 19.33 14.03 8.58
N ALA A 193 19.68 14.70 9.67
CA ALA A 193 20.40 14.08 10.79
C ALA A 193 19.61 12.94 11.44
N ARG A 194 18.30 13.15 11.67
CA ARG A 194 17.40 12.09 12.16
C ARG A 194 17.36 10.90 11.21
N LYS A 195 17.31 11.15 9.90
CA LYS A 195 17.31 10.10 8.90
C LYS A 195 18.62 9.31 8.91
N GLU A 196 19.76 9.99 8.97
CA GLU A 196 21.08 9.35 9.03
C GLU A 196 21.23 8.47 10.27
N ARG A 197 20.91 8.98 11.47
CA ARG A 197 20.93 8.18 12.72
C ARG A 197 19.99 6.97 12.66
N ASN A 198 18.78 7.14 12.12
CA ASN A 198 17.83 6.04 11.95
C ASN A 198 18.35 4.97 10.98
N GLU A 199 18.95 5.39 9.86
CA GLU A 199 19.53 4.48 8.87
C GLU A 199 20.72 3.72 9.46
N GLU A 200 21.56 4.36 10.27
CA GLU A 200 22.69 3.73 10.97
C GLU A 200 22.24 2.63 11.93
N VAL A 201 21.30 2.94 12.83
CA VAL A 201 20.79 1.97 13.81
C VAL A 201 20.06 0.84 13.10
N ARG A 202 19.18 1.13 12.13
CA ARG A 202 18.46 0.09 11.37
C ARG A 202 19.43 -0.78 10.54
N ALA A 203 20.50 -0.19 10.01
CA ALA A 203 21.55 -0.95 9.32
C ALA A 203 22.29 -1.88 10.28
N LEU A 204 22.57 -1.45 11.52
CA LEU A 204 23.14 -2.31 12.55
C LEU A 204 22.19 -3.45 12.90
N VAL A 205 20.90 -3.15 13.12
CA VAL A 205 19.88 -4.16 13.41
C VAL A 205 19.84 -5.23 12.31
N ASN A 206 19.87 -4.80 11.04
CA ASN A 206 19.94 -5.72 9.91
C ASN A 206 21.24 -6.53 9.86
N PHE A 207 22.36 -5.91 10.25
CA PHE A 207 23.66 -6.58 10.34
C PHE A 207 23.66 -7.68 11.39
N VAL A 208 23.13 -7.39 12.58
CA VAL A 208 23.01 -8.32 13.71
C VAL A 208 22.02 -9.42 13.38
N ARG A 209 20.81 -9.08 12.86
CA ARG A 209 19.76 -10.05 12.49
C ARG A 209 20.25 -11.10 11.49
N LYS A 210 21.09 -10.71 10.52
CA LYS A 210 21.67 -11.66 9.55
C LYS A 210 22.65 -12.65 10.18
N ARG A 211 23.30 -12.28 11.29
CA ARG A 211 24.34 -13.08 11.95
C ARG A 211 23.87 -13.83 13.17
N ASP A 212 22.76 -13.40 13.79
CA ASP A 212 22.20 -14.08 14.95
C ASP A 212 21.81 -15.51 14.59
N LYS A 213 22.40 -16.48 15.31
CA LYS A 213 22.14 -17.91 15.12
C LYS A 213 20.67 -18.26 15.34
N ARG A 214 20.00 -17.62 16.31
CA ARG A 214 18.57 -17.86 16.63
C ARG A 214 17.69 -17.53 15.42
N VAL A 215 18.01 -16.43 14.74
CA VAL A 215 17.31 -15.99 13.52
C VAL A 215 17.62 -16.92 12.36
N GLN A 216 18.88 -17.34 12.20
CA GLN A 216 19.29 -18.26 11.14
C GLN A 216 18.64 -19.64 11.28
N GLU A 217 18.56 -20.17 12.50
CA GLU A 217 17.90 -21.45 12.81
C GLU A 217 16.41 -21.38 12.50
N TYR A 218 15.73 -20.32 12.94
CA TYR A 218 14.31 -20.12 12.62
C TYR A 218 14.08 -19.94 11.11
N SER A 219 14.94 -19.18 10.42
CA SER A 219 14.86 -19.01 8.96
C SER A 219 15.04 -20.34 8.23
N LYS A 220 15.97 -21.21 8.68
CA LYS A 220 16.16 -22.55 8.11
C LYS A 220 14.95 -23.45 8.37
N LEU A 221 14.37 -23.39 9.57
CA LEU A 221 13.14 -24.12 9.89
C LEU A 221 12.00 -23.72 8.96
N LEU A 222 11.81 -22.42 8.75
CA LEU A 222 10.77 -21.87 7.87
C LEU A 222 11.00 -22.29 6.41
N GLU A 223 12.24 -22.25 5.95
CA GLU A 223 12.63 -22.70 4.61
C GLU A 223 12.37 -24.19 4.42
N GLN A 224 12.75 -25.04 5.38
CA GLN A 224 12.45 -26.48 5.36
C GLN A 224 10.96 -26.76 5.30
N LYS A 225 10.16 -26.08 6.14
CA LYS A 225 8.69 -26.20 6.13
C LYS A 225 8.11 -25.76 4.78
N SER A 226 8.63 -24.71 4.17
CA SER A 226 8.20 -24.24 2.84
C SER A 226 8.51 -25.25 1.73
N LEU A 227 9.70 -25.86 1.75
CA LEU A 227 10.10 -26.89 0.80
C LEU A 227 9.28 -28.17 0.96
N GLU A 228 8.94 -28.54 2.20
CA GLU A 228 8.05 -29.68 2.46
C GLU A 228 6.65 -29.42 1.91
N ASN A 229 6.10 -28.23 2.15
CA ASN A 229 4.80 -27.84 1.62
C ASN A 229 4.80 -27.79 0.08
N GLU A 230 5.87 -27.32 -0.54
CA GLU A 230 6.04 -27.31 -1.99
C GLU A 230 6.11 -28.74 -2.57
N LYS A 231 6.84 -29.66 -1.91
CA LYS A 231 6.87 -31.07 -2.30
C LYS A 231 5.48 -31.69 -2.23
N LYS A 232 4.75 -31.48 -1.13
CA LYS A 232 3.36 -31.95 -0.97
C LYS A 232 2.45 -31.40 -2.05
N ALA A 233 2.54 -30.10 -2.35
CA ALA A 233 1.75 -29.47 -3.41
C ALA A 233 2.09 -30.04 -4.80
N ASN A 234 3.37 -30.28 -5.10
CA ASN A 234 3.82 -30.88 -6.36
C ASN A 234 3.38 -32.34 -6.50
N GLU A 235 3.43 -33.12 -5.42
CA GLU A 235 2.91 -34.50 -5.40
C GLU A 235 1.40 -34.55 -5.63
N MET A 236 0.65 -33.67 -4.95
CA MET A 236 -0.80 -33.54 -5.17
C MET A 236 -1.11 -33.16 -6.61
N ARG A 237 -0.36 -32.22 -7.19
CA ARG A 237 -0.52 -31.82 -8.60
C ARG A 237 -0.20 -32.97 -9.56
N LYS A 238 0.86 -33.73 -9.32
CA LYS A 238 1.22 -34.92 -10.13
C LYS A 238 0.14 -36.00 -10.05
N LYS A 239 -0.40 -36.26 -8.86
CA LYS A 239 -1.52 -37.20 -8.67
C LYS A 239 -2.76 -36.76 -9.43
N GLN A 240 -3.14 -35.48 -9.37
CA GLN A 240 -4.27 -34.95 -10.12
C GLN A 240 -4.08 -35.07 -11.64
N ILE A 241 -2.86 -34.83 -12.16
CA ILE A 241 -2.55 -35.00 -13.57
C ILE A 241 -2.67 -36.48 -13.98
N LEU A 242 -2.13 -37.39 -13.17
CA LEU A 242 -2.17 -38.82 -13.44
C LEU A 242 -3.60 -39.35 -13.40
N GLU A 243 -4.39 -38.96 -12.39
CA GLU A 243 -5.82 -39.30 -12.28
C GLU A 243 -6.61 -38.74 -13.46
N LYS A 244 -6.34 -37.50 -13.88
CA LYS A 244 -6.96 -36.91 -15.08
C LYS A 244 -6.62 -37.72 -16.33
N ASN A 245 -5.35 -38.09 -16.50
CA ASN A 245 -4.91 -38.91 -17.64
C ASN A 245 -5.51 -40.32 -17.62
N GLU A 246 -5.62 -40.96 -16.45
CA GLU A 246 -6.28 -42.26 -16.31
C GLU A 246 -7.78 -42.16 -16.61
N LYS A 247 -8.46 -41.12 -16.10
CA LYS A 247 -9.86 -40.84 -16.45
C LYS A 247 -10.02 -40.67 -17.96
N MET A 248 -9.16 -39.88 -18.61
CA MET A 248 -9.13 -39.72 -20.06
C MET A 248 -8.90 -41.05 -20.80
N LYS A 249 -8.00 -41.92 -20.31
CA LYS A 249 -7.74 -43.24 -20.93
C LYS A 249 -8.86 -44.25 -20.71
N SER A 250 -9.51 -44.22 -19.54
CA SER A 250 -10.63 -45.08 -19.20
C SER A 250 -11.96 -44.62 -19.81
N TYR A 251 -12.00 -43.39 -20.32
CA TYR A 251 -13.14 -42.83 -21.01
C TYR A 251 -13.32 -43.56 -22.34
N VAL A 252 -14.23 -44.54 -22.36
CA VAL A 252 -14.78 -45.12 -23.58
C VAL A 252 -15.95 -44.25 -23.98
N GLU A 253 -15.88 -43.64 -25.17
CA GLU A 253 -16.99 -42.85 -25.72
C GLU A 253 -18.30 -43.64 -25.68
N SER A 254 -19.33 -43.05 -25.08
CA SER A 254 -20.67 -43.63 -25.03
C SER A 254 -21.21 -43.88 -26.44
N ASP A 255 -21.90 -44.99 -26.67
CA ASP A 255 -22.37 -45.38 -28.02
C ASP A 255 -23.32 -44.37 -28.67
N TRP A 256 -23.99 -43.53 -27.89
CA TRP A 256 -24.81 -42.41 -28.38
C TRP A 256 -23.99 -41.21 -28.88
N SER A 257 -22.72 -41.11 -28.48
CA SER A 257 -21.78 -40.06 -28.92
C SER A 257 -20.96 -40.49 -30.13
N LYS A 258 -21.02 -41.77 -30.51
CA LYS A 258 -20.32 -42.28 -31.69
C LYS A 258 -21.10 -41.86 -32.94
N PHE A 259 -20.50 -40.95 -33.72
CA PHE A 259 -21.05 -40.43 -34.98
C PHE A 259 -21.30 -41.53 -36.05
N THR A 260 -20.74 -42.73 -35.85
CA THR A 260 -20.91 -43.89 -36.73
C THR A 260 -22.35 -44.37 -36.81
N ASN A 261 -23.09 -44.35 -35.70
CA ASN A 261 -24.48 -44.81 -35.68
C ASN A 261 -25.41 -43.84 -36.43
N VAL A 262 -25.07 -42.54 -36.39
CA VAL A 262 -25.80 -41.49 -37.10
C VAL A 262 -25.51 -41.54 -38.61
N LEU A 263 -24.30 -41.90 -39.01
CA LEU A 263 -23.93 -42.06 -40.43
C LEU A 263 -24.69 -43.22 -41.09
N ASP A 264 -24.77 -44.38 -40.44
CA ASP A 264 -25.55 -45.53 -40.95
C ASP A 264 -27.05 -45.20 -41.03
N GLU A 265 -27.57 -44.44 -40.06
CA GLU A 265 -28.97 -44.00 -40.04
C GLU A 265 -29.26 -42.97 -41.14
N LEU A 266 -28.34 -42.05 -41.40
CA LEU A 266 -28.43 -41.08 -42.50
C LEU A 266 -28.34 -41.74 -43.88
N GLU A 267 -27.46 -42.73 -44.06
CA GLU A 267 -27.35 -43.50 -45.30
C GLU A 267 -28.64 -44.32 -45.56
N GLN A 268 -29.23 -44.89 -44.50
CA GLN A 268 -30.53 -45.55 -44.59
C GLN A 268 -31.66 -44.58 -44.98
N ILE A 269 -31.69 -43.37 -44.42
CA ILE A 269 -32.66 -42.33 -44.77
C ILE A 269 -32.46 -41.85 -46.20
N GLU A 270 -31.22 -41.62 -46.65
CA GLU A 270 -30.90 -41.21 -48.02
C GLU A 270 -31.34 -42.27 -49.03
N SER A 271 -31.09 -43.55 -48.75
CA SER A 271 -31.55 -44.64 -49.61
C SER A 271 -33.07 -44.74 -49.70
N GLN A 272 -33.80 -44.38 -48.64
CA GLN A 272 -35.27 -44.38 -48.60
C GLN A 272 -35.88 -43.17 -49.34
N LEU A 273 -35.20 -42.02 -49.34
CA LEU A 273 -35.65 -40.80 -50.02
C LEU A 273 -35.44 -40.82 -51.54
N THR A 274 -34.55 -41.64 -52.08
CA THR A 274 -34.31 -41.73 -53.54
C THR A 274 -35.43 -42.40 -54.34
N VAL A 275 -36.51 -42.86 -53.70
CA VAL A 275 -37.58 -43.63 -54.35
C VAL A 275 -38.91 -42.88 -54.45
N GLU A 276 -39.09 -41.74 -53.77
CA GLU A 276 -40.37 -41.03 -53.77
C GLU A 276 -40.19 -39.52 -53.99
N ASP A 277 -40.78 -39.06 -55.10
CA ASP A 277 -41.21 -37.70 -55.43
C ASP A 277 -40.28 -36.78 -56.27
N GLU A 278 -40.58 -36.80 -57.59
CA GLU A 278 -40.41 -35.68 -58.51
C GLU A 278 -41.31 -34.51 -58.07
N GLU A 279 -40.75 -33.48 -57.41
CA GLU A 279 -41.50 -32.24 -57.11
C GLU A 279 -40.86 -30.99 -57.74
N GLU A 280 -41.73 -30.17 -58.33
CA GLU A 280 -41.44 -28.99 -59.14
C GLU A 280 -40.55 -27.96 -58.42
N GLU A 281 -39.36 -27.72 -58.98
CA GLU A 281 -38.35 -26.79 -58.46
C GLU A 281 -38.83 -25.32 -58.57
N SER A 282 -39.56 -24.85 -57.56
CA SER A 282 -39.97 -23.44 -57.48
C SER A 282 -38.78 -22.55 -57.12
N LEU A 283 -38.38 -21.63 -58.01
CA LEU A 283 -37.20 -20.77 -57.80
C LEU A 283 -37.51 -19.66 -56.80
N TYR A 284 -36.77 -19.63 -55.69
CA TYR A 284 -36.90 -18.63 -54.62
C TYR A 284 -35.80 -17.58 -54.67
N CYS A 285 -36.16 -16.30 -54.53
CA CYS A 285 -35.21 -15.20 -54.42
C CYS A 285 -35.02 -14.80 -52.96
N THR A 286 -33.85 -15.08 -52.38
CA THR A 286 -33.49 -14.73 -50.99
C THR A 286 -33.36 -13.21 -50.77
N ALA A 287 -33.02 -12.44 -51.80
CA ALA A 287 -32.89 -10.98 -51.66
C ALA A 287 -34.23 -10.24 -51.59
N CYS A 288 -35.29 -10.83 -52.14
CA CYS A 288 -36.62 -10.20 -52.21
C CYS A 288 -37.71 -11.03 -51.52
N ASN A 289 -37.38 -12.21 -51.02
CA ASN A 289 -38.28 -13.21 -50.44
C ASN A 289 -39.50 -13.51 -51.32
N LYS A 290 -39.26 -13.83 -52.60
CA LYS A 290 -40.33 -14.12 -53.58
C LYS A 290 -40.08 -15.42 -54.33
N LEU A 291 -41.14 -16.23 -54.45
CA LEU A 291 -41.16 -17.48 -55.23
C LEU A 291 -41.64 -17.21 -56.65
N PHE A 292 -40.94 -17.78 -57.62
CA PHE A 292 -41.24 -17.66 -59.03
C PHE A 292 -41.39 -19.05 -59.65
N LYS A 293 -42.54 -19.27 -60.31
CA LYS A 293 -42.88 -20.56 -60.93
C LYS A 293 -42.18 -20.82 -62.26
N THR A 294 -41.47 -19.84 -62.82
CA THR A 294 -40.73 -20.01 -64.07
C THR A 294 -39.39 -19.28 -64.01
N THR A 295 -38.36 -19.90 -64.57
CA THR A 295 -36.99 -19.35 -64.65
C THR A 295 -36.95 -18.00 -65.36
N LYS A 296 -37.75 -17.80 -66.43
CA LYS A 296 -37.84 -16.51 -67.15
C LYS A 296 -38.39 -15.37 -66.28
N ALA A 297 -39.37 -15.64 -65.42
CA ALA A 297 -39.93 -14.63 -64.51
C ALA A 297 -38.93 -14.27 -63.41
N PHE A 298 -38.20 -15.26 -62.89
CA PHE A 298 -37.11 -15.08 -61.94
C PHE A 298 -35.98 -14.21 -62.52
N HIS A 299 -35.53 -14.49 -63.74
CA HIS A 299 -34.45 -13.73 -64.37
C HIS A 299 -34.83 -12.27 -64.71
N ASN A 300 -36.09 -12.01 -65.05
CA ASN A 300 -36.61 -10.65 -65.19
C ASN A 300 -36.69 -9.93 -63.83
N HIS A 301 -36.98 -10.67 -62.75
CA HIS A 301 -36.97 -10.15 -61.39
C HIS A 301 -35.55 -9.77 -60.95
N GLU A 302 -34.53 -10.59 -61.23
CA GLU A 302 -33.13 -10.31 -60.94
C GLU A 302 -32.62 -9.03 -61.62
N LYS A 303 -33.11 -8.75 -62.84
CA LYS A 303 -32.75 -7.54 -63.60
C LYS A 303 -33.51 -6.29 -63.16
N SER A 304 -34.50 -6.41 -62.26
CA SER A 304 -35.24 -5.26 -61.75
C SER A 304 -34.35 -4.43 -60.82
N LYS A 305 -34.40 -3.09 -60.97
CA LYS A 305 -33.65 -2.16 -60.09
C LYS A 305 -33.91 -2.42 -58.60
N LYS A 306 -35.15 -2.80 -58.24
CA LYS A 306 -35.51 -3.14 -56.84
C LYS A 306 -34.79 -4.39 -56.32
N HIS A 307 -34.61 -5.42 -57.15
CA HIS A 307 -33.86 -6.61 -56.74
C HIS A 307 -32.37 -6.29 -56.61
N GLN A 308 -31.80 -5.56 -57.58
CA GLN A 308 -30.39 -5.18 -57.53
C GLN A 308 -30.03 -4.29 -56.33
N GLU A 309 -30.94 -3.41 -55.91
CA GLU A 309 -30.77 -2.58 -54.72
C GLU A 309 -30.87 -3.42 -53.43
N ASN A 310 -31.86 -4.30 -53.32
CA ASN A 310 -32.00 -5.20 -52.17
C ASN A 310 -30.85 -6.22 -52.05
N SER A 311 -30.38 -6.75 -53.18
CA SER A 311 -29.26 -7.70 -53.22
C SER A 311 -27.95 -7.04 -52.79
N LYS A 312 -27.72 -5.76 -53.18
CA LYS A 312 -26.58 -4.98 -52.68
C LYS A 312 -26.66 -4.68 -51.19
N LEU A 313 -27.84 -4.36 -50.67
CA LEU A 313 -28.03 -4.11 -49.24
C LEU A 313 -27.72 -5.36 -48.41
N LEU A 314 -28.13 -6.54 -48.89
CA LEU A 314 -27.83 -7.82 -48.24
C LEU A 314 -26.34 -8.16 -48.24
N MET A 315 -25.61 -7.85 -49.31
CA MET A 315 -24.15 -8.02 -49.36
C MET A 315 -23.45 -7.09 -48.36
N GLN A 316 -23.82 -5.80 -48.32
CA GLN A 316 -23.19 -4.84 -47.40
C GLN A 316 -23.44 -5.18 -45.92
N ASN A 317 -24.61 -5.70 -45.58
CA ASN A 317 -24.89 -6.12 -44.21
C ASN A 317 -24.20 -7.45 -43.83
N GLY A 318 -23.83 -8.28 -44.81
CA GLY A 318 -23.08 -9.52 -44.56
C GLY A 318 -21.58 -9.28 -44.34
N ASP A 319 -21.01 -8.29 -45.04
CA ASP A 319 -19.59 -7.93 -44.91
C ASP A 319 -19.28 -7.13 -43.62
N GLU A 320 -20.28 -6.59 -42.92
CA GLU A 320 -20.09 -5.90 -41.62
C GLU A 320 -19.99 -6.88 -40.42
N ASP A 321 -20.39 -8.14 -40.59
CA ASP A 321 -20.41 -9.16 -39.53
C ASP A 321 -19.21 -10.14 -39.57
N GLU A 322 -18.34 -10.08 -40.60
CA GLU A 322 -17.17 -10.99 -40.74
C GLU A 322 -15.84 -10.43 -40.18
N ASP A 323 -15.80 -9.20 -39.67
CA ASP A 323 -14.55 -8.57 -39.17
C ASP A 323 -14.38 -8.58 -37.63
N GLU A 324 -15.25 -9.24 -36.84
CA GLU A 324 -15.16 -9.18 -35.37
C GLU A 324 -15.10 -10.51 -34.59
N ASN A 325 -15.07 -11.69 -35.20
CA ASN A 325 -14.93 -12.93 -34.42
C ASN A 325 -14.16 -14.05 -35.15
N ASP A 326 -12.83 -13.98 -35.12
CA ASP A 326 -11.96 -15.15 -35.30
C ASP A 326 -10.64 -14.92 -34.54
N ASP A 327 -10.62 -15.22 -33.24
CA ASP A 327 -9.39 -15.53 -32.50
C ASP A 327 -9.71 -16.27 -31.18
N ASP A 328 -10.01 -17.57 -31.24
CA ASP A 328 -9.69 -18.48 -30.13
C ASP A 328 -9.79 -19.97 -30.53
N LEU A 329 -8.73 -20.71 -30.19
CA LEU A 329 -8.50 -22.17 -30.26
C LEU A 329 -8.04 -22.77 -31.59
N LEU A 330 -6.73 -22.99 -31.67
CA LEU A 330 -6.12 -24.32 -31.89
C LEU A 330 -4.61 -24.22 -31.68
N ASP A 331 -4.10 -24.72 -30.55
CA ASP A 331 -2.68 -25.06 -30.41
C ASP A 331 -2.61 -26.50 -29.86
N GLY A 332 -2.61 -27.44 -30.81
CA GLY A 332 -2.20 -28.80 -30.62
C GLY A 332 -0.79 -28.93 -31.16
N GLU A 333 0.17 -29.12 -30.25
CA GLU A 333 1.54 -29.52 -30.60
C GLU A 333 1.53 -30.93 -31.20
N GLU A 334 2.04 -31.05 -32.42
CA GLU A 334 2.70 -32.26 -32.92
C GLU A 334 4.20 -31.98 -32.98
N ASP A 335 4.97 -32.67 -32.13
CA ASP A 335 6.42 -32.80 -32.26
C ASP A 335 6.75 -33.73 -33.44
N LEU A 336 7.53 -33.26 -34.42
CA LEU A 336 8.44 -34.12 -35.18
C LEU A 336 9.74 -33.37 -35.56
N ASP A 337 10.83 -34.09 -35.36
CA ASP A 337 12.23 -33.68 -35.38
C ASP A 337 12.82 -33.37 -36.78
N ASP A 338 13.87 -32.54 -36.74
CA ASP A 338 15.09 -32.54 -37.56
C ASP A 338 15.02 -32.26 -39.08
N ILE A 339 15.50 -31.07 -39.49
CA ILE A 339 16.42 -30.89 -40.64
C ILE A 339 17.24 -29.62 -40.40
N SER A 340 18.55 -29.80 -40.27
CA SER A 340 19.57 -28.77 -40.46
C SER A 340 19.69 -28.37 -41.94
N ILE A 341 19.61 -27.07 -42.27
CA ILE A 341 20.34 -26.45 -43.39
C ILE A 341 20.55 -24.95 -43.09
N SER A 342 21.82 -24.54 -43.21
CA SER A 342 22.33 -23.17 -43.10
C SER A 342 22.05 -22.34 -44.36
N THR A 343 21.74 -21.05 -44.21
CA THR A 343 22.50 -19.87 -44.74
C THR A 343 21.74 -18.54 -44.55
N GLU A 344 22.42 -17.59 -43.89
CA GLU A 344 22.54 -16.14 -44.11
C GLU A 344 21.32 -15.17 -44.27
N ASP A 345 21.34 -14.18 -43.36
CA ASP A 345 21.04 -12.73 -43.46
C ASP A 345 19.64 -12.17 -43.81
N GLU A 346 19.00 -11.50 -42.83
CA GLU A 346 18.75 -10.04 -42.81
C GLU A 346 17.91 -9.60 -41.59
N GLU A 347 18.18 -8.36 -41.13
CA GLU A 347 17.65 -7.70 -39.93
C GLU A 347 16.14 -7.42 -39.98
N ILE A 348 15.47 -7.28 -38.80
CA ILE A 348 14.64 -6.12 -38.41
C ILE A 348 14.12 -6.24 -36.96
N LYS A 349 14.17 -5.09 -36.27
CA LYS A 349 13.85 -4.83 -34.86
C LYS A 349 12.35 -4.93 -34.54
N THR A 350 11.98 -5.60 -33.43
CA THR A 350 10.70 -5.34 -32.74
C THR A 350 10.85 -5.21 -31.22
N LYS A 351 9.98 -4.37 -30.65
CA LYS A 351 10.02 -3.81 -29.31
C LYS A 351 9.25 -4.67 -28.30
N LYS A 352 9.78 -4.75 -27.08
CA LYS A 352 9.18 -5.34 -25.86
C LYS A 352 7.89 -4.63 -25.40
N LYS A 353 6.89 -5.42 -24.97
CA LYS A 353 5.93 -5.11 -23.89
C LYS A 353 5.31 -6.45 -23.40
N LYS A 354 5.82 -7.07 -22.32
CA LYS A 354 5.35 -7.01 -20.91
C LYS A 354 3.82 -7.21 -20.76
N GLU A 355 3.39 -8.47 -20.63
CA GLU A 355 2.12 -8.84 -19.99
C GLU A 355 2.30 -9.18 -18.50
N LYS A 356 1.28 -8.82 -17.73
CA LYS A 356 1.13 -9.06 -16.29
C LYS A 356 0.14 -10.21 -16.06
N LYS A 357 0.56 -11.16 -15.22
CA LYS A 357 -0.21 -11.88 -14.18
C LYS A 357 -1.62 -12.37 -14.54
N LYS A 358 -1.73 -13.66 -14.88
CA LYS A 358 -2.95 -14.46 -14.62
C LYS A 358 -3.06 -14.80 -13.13
N LYS A 359 -4.23 -14.54 -12.53
CA LYS A 359 -4.61 -14.99 -11.18
C LYS A 359 -4.92 -16.49 -11.23
N ALA A 360 -4.32 -17.26 -10.33
CA ALA A 360 -4.63 -18.67 -10.13
C ALA A 360 -5.88 -18.80 -9.24
N PHE A 361 -6.72 -19.76 -9.61
CA PHE A 361 -7.90 -20.23 -8.91
C PHE A 361 -7.47 -21.17 -7.77
N MET A 362 -7.91 -20.90 -6.54
CA MET A 362 -7.72 -21.75 -5.36
C MET A 362 -9.06 -22.38 -4.97
N PRO A 363 -9.15 -23.69 -4.75
CA PRO A 363 -10.24 -24.28 -4.00
C PRO A 363 -9.95 -24.20 -2.49
N GLU A 364 -10.97 -23.79 -1.73
CA GLU A 364 -10.97 -23.76 -0.26
C GLU A 364 -10.88 -25.19 0.31
N LEU A 365 -9.97 -25.38 1.26
CA LEU A 365 -10.05 -26.43 2.26
C LEU A 365 -10.03 -25.75 3.63
N ASP A 366 -11.08 -26.00 4.38
CA ASP A 366 -11.30 -25.58 5.77
C ASP A 366 -10.20 -26.15 6.69
N ASN A 367 -9.55 -25.29 7.48
CA ASN A 367 -8.78 -25.63 8.69
C ASN A 367 -8.45 -24.34 9.46
N SER A 368 -9.20 -24.12 10.53
CA SER A 368 -9.31 -22.89 11.30
C SER A 368 -8.20 -22.65 12.34
N ASP A 369 -6.91 -22.84 12.04
CA ASP A 369 -5.84 -22.59 13.05
C ASP A 369 -4.44 -22.17 12.48
N VAL A 370 -4.34 -21.64 11.25
CA VAL A 370 -3.02 -21.33 10.62
C VAL A 370 -2.91 -19.89 10.05
N ASP A 371 -3.79 -18.98 10.46
CA ASP A 371 -3.96 -17.70 9.75
C ASP A 371 -2.85 -16.65 10.02
N LEU A 372 -2.17 -16.69 11.16
CA LEU A 372 -1.14 -15.69 11.52
C LEU A 372 0.21 -15.88 10.80
N SER A 373 0.46 -17.06 10.20
CA SER A 373 1.78 -17.41 9.64
C SER A 373 1.91 -17.16 8.13
N LEU A 374 0.79 -17.02 7.42
CA LEU A 374 0.77 -16.81 5.97
C LEU A 374 0.91 -15.33 5.59
N GLU A 375 0.33 -14.42 6.38
CA GLU A 375 0.43 -12.97 6.13
C GLU A 375 1.87 -12.44 6.22
N GLU A 376 2.68 -12.99 7.13
CA GLU A 376 4.08 -12.61 7.33
C GLU A 376 4.99 -13.09 6.18
N ILE A 377 4.69 -14.27 5.62
CA ILE A 377 5.40 -14.84 4.46
C ILE A 377 5.08 -14.03 3.19
N GLU A 378 3.85 -13.54 3.06
CA GLU A 378 3.39 -12.79 1.88
C GLU A 378 3.91 -11.35 1.86
N ARG A 379 4.09 -10.74 3.04
CA ARG A 379 4.78 -9.45 3.21
C ARG A 379 6.25 -9.51 2.75
N GLN A 380 7.01 -10.51 3.19
CA GLN A 380 8.43 -10.65 2.86
C GLN A 380 8.68 -10.96 1.37
N ARG A 381 7.71 -11.59 0.69
CA ARG A 381 7.76 -11.85 -0.75
C ARG A 381 7.53 -10.60 -1.60
N ASN A 382 6.75 -9.63 -1.10
CA ASN A 382 6.46 -8.38 -1.80
C ASN A 382 7.60 -7.36 -1.71
N GLU A 383 8.38 -7.35 -0.63
CA GLU A 383 9.54 -6.45 -0.48
C GLU A 383 10.71 -6.78 -1.43
N LYS A 384 10.88 -8.05 -1.83
CA LYS A 384 11.95 -8.47 -2.75
C LYS A 384 11.70 -8.12 -4.24
N LYS A 385 10.53 -7.57 -4.61
CA LYS A 385 10.16 -7.32 -6.02
C LYS A 385 10.17 -5.86 -6.48
N THR A 386 10.61 -4.90 -5.67
CA THR A 386 10.69 -3.49 -6.08
C THR A 386 12.09 -2.92 -5.98
N VAL A 387 12.92 -3.17 -6.99
CA VAL A 387 14.08 -2.33 -7.31
C VAL A 387 14.13 -2.17 -8.84
N GLU A 388 13.72 -1.00 -9.34
CA GLU A 388 14.08 -0.51 -10.68
C GLU A 388 14.53 0.97 -10.58
N PRO A 389 15.35 1.46 -11.52
CA PRO A 389 16.36 2.49 -11.27
C PRO A 389 15.90 3.94 -11.55
N VAL A 390 16.62 4.87 -10.91
CA VAL A 390 16.45 6.34 -10.96
C VAL A 390 16.79 6.92 -12.35
N LYS A 391 15.90 7.77 -12.90
CA LYS A 391 16.20 8.69 -14.00
C LYS A 391 16.04 10.16 -13.56
N LYS A 392 16.97 11.01 -14.02
CA LYS A 392 17.13 12.45 -13.74
C LYS A 392 16.02 13.31 -14.38
N PRO A 393 15.70 14.52 -13.85
CA PRO A 393 14.63 15.36 -14.39
C PRO A 393 15.15 16.40 -15.40
N ALA A 394 14.32 16.76 -16.38
CA ALA A 394 14.48 17.96 -17.19
C ALA A 394 13.14 18.65 -17.48
N LYS A 395 13.13 19.95 -17.15
CA LYS A 395 12.44 21.12 -17.73
C LYS A 395 10.89 21.22 -17.76
N VAL A 396 10.48 22.26 -17.03
CA VAL A 396 9.26 23.05 -17.00
C VAL A 396 8.76 23.51 -18.38
N LYS A 397 7.42 23.47 -18.58
CA LYS A 397 6.65 24.52 -19.29
C LYS A 397 5.29 24.75 -18.63
N LYS A 398 4.99 26.05 -18.43
CA LYS A 398 3.78 26.64 -17.83
C LYS A 398 2.54 26.48 -18.73
N LYS A 399 1.36 26.52 -18.12
CA LYS A 399 0.23 27.35 -18.59
C LYS A 399 -0.76 27.68 -17.46
N ASP A 400 -1.11 28.95 -17.44
CA ASP A 400 -1.94 29.66 -16.46
C ASP A 400 -3.44 29.30 -16.53
N LYS A 401 -4.14 29.41 -15.39
CA LYS A 401 -5.45 30.07 -15.34
C LYS A 401 -5.82 30.53 -13.92
N GLU A 402 -6.10 31.83 -13.81
CA GLU A 402 -6.65 32.52 -12.65
C GLU A 402 -8.11 32.09 -12.33
N LYS A 403 -8.53 32.08 -11.06
CA LYS A 403 -9.35 33.14 -10.43
C LYS A 403 -10.00 32.72 -9.09
N LYS A 404 -9.85 33.64 -8.12
CA LYS A 404 -10.81 34.15 -7.11
C LYS A 404 -11.11 33.40 -5.79
N LYS A 405 -10.87 34.17 -4.71
CA LYS A 405 -11.43 34.19 -3.33
C LYS A 405 -12.95 33.91 -3.28
N ALA A 406 -13.60 33.48 -2.19
CA ALA A 406 -13.45 33.83 -0.77
C ALA A 406 -14.15 32.79 0.18
N LYS A 407 -13.90 32.96 1.50
CA LYS A 407 -14.75 32.72 2.71
C LYS A 407 -16.19 32.22 2.45
N GLU A 408 -16.79 31.32 3.24
CA GLU A 408 -17.04 31.38 4.69
C GLU A 408 -17.77 30.07 5.13
N GLU A 409 -17.69 29.76 6.42
CA GLU A 409 -18.67 29.04 7.26
C GLU A 409 -19.06 27.57 7.01
N ASN A 410 -19.03 26.85 8.13
CA ASN A 410 -19.45 25.47 8.39
C ASN A 410 -20.98 25.38 8.38
N PRO A 411 -21.57 24.34 7.76
CA PRO A 411 -22.74 23.71 8.36
C PRO A 411 -22.59 22.19 8.45
N GLU A 412 -23.16 21.68 9.54
CA GLU A 412 -23.25 20.29 10.00
C GLU A 412 -23.49 19.27 8.88
N GLU A 413 -22.55 18.33 8.69
CA GLU A 413 -22.79 17.12 7.90
C GLU A 413 -23.63 16.12 8.70
N GLU A 414 -24.87 15.89 8.27
CA GLU A 414 -25.68 14.75 8.69
C GLU A 414 -24.96 13.43 8.35
N VAL A 415 -24.37 12.79 9.37
CA VAL A 415 -23.80 11.44 9.24
C VAL A 415 -24.93 10.45 8.97
N LYS A 416 -25.03 9.96 7.74
CA LYS A 416 -25.96 8.88 7.36
C LYS A 416 -25.62 7.61 8.15
N LYS A 417 -26.42 7.31 9.18
CA LYS A 417 -26.31 6.10 9.99
C LYS A 417 -26.70 4.87 9.16
N ASN A 418 -25.89 3.80 9.20
CA ASN A 418 -26.18 2.55 8.48
C ASN A 418 -27.13 1.68 9.32
N LEU A 419 -28.42 1.96 9.25
CA LEU A 419 -29.45 1.25 10.01
C LEU A 419 -30.15 0.18 9.16
N CYS A 420 -30.50 -0.95 9.78
CA CYS A 420 -31.44 -1.89 9.15
C CYS A 420 -32.87 -1.38 9.34
N VAL A 421 -33.64 -1.19 8.27
CA VAL A 421 -35.02 -0.65 8.35
C VAL A 421 -35.99 -1.62 9.02
N THR A 422 -35.71 -2.93 8.99
CA THR A 422 -36.61 -3.97 9.50
C THR A 422 -36.47 -4.17 11.02
N CYS A 423 -35.25 -4.07 11.56
CA CYS A 423 -34.98 -4.24 12.99
C CYS A 423 -34.45 -2.98 13.69
N ASN A 424 -34.23 -1.88 12.96
CA ASN A 424 -33.68 -0.62 13.44
C ASN A 424 -32.32 -0.71 14.17
N GLU A 425 -31.55 -1.78 13.92
CA GLU A 425 -30.19 -1.92 14.45
C GLU A 425 -29.19 -1.05 13.68
N GLU A 426 -28.27 -0.42 14.42
CA GLU A 426 -27.34 0.61 13.95
C GLU A 426 -25.96 -0.04 13.71
N PHE A 427 -25.46 -0.03 12.47
CA PHE A 427 -24.23 -0.73 12.09
C PHE A 427 -23.07 0.24 11.82
N PRO A 428 -21.84 -0.11 12.26
CA PRO A 428 -20.67 0.77 12.14
C PRO A 428 -20.16 0.91 10.70
N SER A 429 -20.56 0.01 9.79
CA SER A 429 -20.22 0.12 8.36
C SER A 429 -21.31 -0.46 7.47
N LYS A 430 -21.36 0.02 6.23
CA LYS A 430 -22.29 -0.48 5.20
C LYS A 430 -22.09 -1.97 4.93
N ASN A 431 -20.85 -2.47 5.02
CA ASN A 431 -20.55 -3.90 4.84
C ASN A 431 -21.09 -4.75 5.99
N ALA A 432 -21.09 -4.23 7.23
CA ALA A 432 -21.71 -4.91 8.37
C ALA A 432 -23.24 -4.97 8.23
N LEU A 433 -23.87 -3.87 7.77
CA LEU A 433 -25.29 -3.86 7.44
C LEU A 433 -25.62 -4.88 6.33
N PHE A 434 -24.82 -4.96 5.26
CA PHE A 434 -25.06 -5.94 4.19
C PHE A 434 -24.86 -7.40 4.64
N LYS A 435 -23.90 -7.68 5.52
CA LYS A 435 -23.79 -9.01 6.14
C LYS A 435 -25.01 -9.33 6.98
N HIS A 436 -25.47 -8.39 7.80
CA HIS A 436 -26.71 -8.54 8.57
C HIS A 436 -27.91 -8.81 7.66
N LEU A 437 -28.14 -7.99 6.64
CA LEU A 437 -29.27 -8.16 5.70
C LEU A 437 -29.27 -9.51 4.98
N LYS A 438 -28.09 -10.07 4.68
CA LYS A 438 -27.95 -11.40 4.07
C LYS A 438 -28.17 -12.54 5.07
N SER A 439 -27.73 -12.39 6.32
CA SER A 439 -27.87 -13.44 7.34
C SER A 439 -29.26 -13.47 7.98
N SER A 440 -29.89 -12.30 8.19
CA SER A 440 -31.21 -12.18 8.81
C SER A 440 -32.36 -12.27 7.81
N GLY A 441 -32.08 -12.25 6.51
CA GLY A 441 -33.11 -12.24 5.47
C GLY A 441 -33.94 -10.95 5.44
N HIS A 442 -33.50 -9.89 6.15
CA HIS A 442 -34.18 -8.60 6.22
C HIS A 442 -34.09 -7.77 4.91
N ALA A 443 -33.59 -8.34 3.83
CA ALA A 443 -33.52 -7.70 2.52
C ALA A 443 -34.93 -7.58 1.90
N VAL A 444 -35.48 -6.37 1.89
CA VAL A 444 -36.76 -6.08 1.23
C VAL A 444 -36.54 -5.91 -0.27
N TYR A 445 -37.19 -6.76 -1.07
CA TYR A 445 -37.23 -6.67 -2.53
C TYR A 445 -38.08 -5.47 -2.97
N LEU A 446 -37.46 -4.51 -3.67
CA LEU A 446 -38.15 -3.42 -4.36
C LEU A 446 -38.25 -3.79 -5.86
N PRO A 447 -39.45 -4.06 -6.40
CA PRO A 447 -39.61 -4.32 -7.83
C PRO A 447 -39.26 -3.07 -8.65
N GLU A 448 -38.57 -3.29 -9.78
CA GLU A 448 -38.12 -2.27 -10.72
C GLU A 448 -39.27 -1.38 -11.20
N ALA A 449 -39.15 -0.08 -10.97
CA ALA A 449 -40.07 0.92 -11.46
C ALA A 449 -40.00 0.98 -12.99
N THR A 450 -41.10 0.60 -13.64
CA THR A 450 -41.31 0.80 -15.08
C THR A 450 -41.53 2.28 -15.35
N ASP A 451 -40.62 2.88 -16.13
CA ASP A 451 -40.74 4.22 -16.69
C ASP A 451 -41.97 4.30 -17.61
N ASN A 452 -43.05 4.90 -17.12
CA ASN A 452 -44.27 5.13 -17.90
C ASN A 452 -44.45 6.64 -18.14
N LYS A 453 -43.77 7.16 -19.18
CA LYS A 453 -44.08 8.48 -19.78
C LYS A 453 -45.38 8.37 -20.58
N LYS A 454 -46.52 8.69 -19.97
CA LYS A 454 -47.74 9.05 -20.70
C LYS A 454 -47.85 10.56 -20.88
N SER A 455 -47.60 11.00 -22.10
CA SER A 455 -48.05 12.28 -22.62
C SER A 455 -49.58 12.32 -22.69
N SER A 456 -50.22 13.27 -22.01
CA SER A 456 -51.62 13.63 -22.25
C SER A 456 -51.71 15.07 -22.74
N LYS A 457 -52.35 15.26 -23.89
CA LYS A 457 -52.78 16.58 -24.38
C LYS A 457 -54.25 16.49 -24.80
N SER A 458 -55.04 17.38 -24.20
CA SER A 458 -56.30 17.98 -24.68
C SER A 458 -57.66 17.29 -24.48
N LYS A 459 -58.51 17.91 -23.65
CA LYS A 459 -59.82 18.58 -23.98
C LYS A 459 -60.58 18.84 -22.66
N LYS A 460 -60.83 20.08 -22.24
CA LYS A 460 -61.91 21.00 -22.69
C LYS A 460 -63.32 20.56 -22.27
N LYS A 461 -63.73 20.89 -21.05
CA LYS A 461 -64.90 21.72 -20.73
C LYS A 461 -64.98 21.98 -19.23
#